data_AF-A0A3D5SVL1-F1
#
_entry.id   AF-A0A3D5SVL1-F1
#
_cell.length_a   1.000
_cell.length_b   1.000
_cell.length_c   1.000
_cell.angle_alpha   90.00
_cell.angle_beta   90.00
_cell.angle_gamma   90.00
#
_symmetry.space_group_name_H-M   'P 1'
#
loop_
_entity.id
_entity.type
_entity.pdbx_description
1 polymer ?
#
loop_
_entity_poly.entity_id
_entity_poly.type
_entity_poly.pdbx_seq_one_letter_code
_entity_poly.pdbx_strand_id
1 'polypeptide(L)'
;MDRSLLEVTGLSTVIDTPAGALRAVDELSFSVEAGTTFALLGESGCGKSMTALSLLRLLPEAARISAGRVALEGEDLLALTEAEMREVRGGRIAMIFQEPSTSLNPVLTVYTQIAEVLDRHAGLRGRQARQKAAELLAAVGLGDAERRLGEFPFQLSGGMK
;
A
#
# COMPACT_ATOMS: atom_id res chain seq x y z
N MET A 1 8.35 13.16 -23.19
CA MET A 1 7.44 14.05 -22.44
C MET A 1 7.33 13.45 -21.07
N ASP A 2 7.69 14.20 -20.04
CA ASP A 2 7.53 13.80 -18.63
C ASP A 2 6.06 13.51 -18.37
N ARG A 3 5.72 12.25 -18.14
CA ARG A 3 4.36 11.84 -17.80
C ARG A 3 4.34 11.59 -16.32
N SER A 4 3.57 12.39 -15.59
CA SER A 4 3.28 12.14 -14.18
C SER A 4 2.72 10.73 -14.03
N LEU A 5 3.31 9.95 -13.12
CA LEU A 5 2.83 8.60 -12.78
C LEU A 5 1.61 8.70 -11.87
N LEU A 6 1.66 9.57 -10.87
CA LEU A 6 0.59 9.82 -9.92
C LEU A 6 0.26 11.31 -9.89
N GLU A 7 -1.01 11.67 -10.11
CA GLU A 7 -1.51 13.04 -10.00
C GLU A 7 -2.57 13.12 -8.92
N VAL A 8 -2.41 14.06 -8.00
CA VAL A 8 -3.36 14.35 -6.93
C VAL A 8 -3.81 15.80 -7.09
N THR A 9 -5.12 16.02 -7.14
CA THR A 9 -5.69 17.35 -7.36
C THR A 9 -6.81 17.62 -6.36
N GLY A 10 -6.64 18.66 -5.54
CA GLY A 10 -7.64 19.15 -4.58
C GLY A 10 -8.12 18.08 -3.60
N LEU A 11 -7.24 17.14 -3.21
CA LEU A 11 -7.61 16.03 -2.32
C LEU A 11 -7.94 16.56 -0.94
N SER A 12 -9.17 16.29 -0.50
CA SER A 12 -9.66 16.63 0.83
C SER A 12 -10.21 15.40 1.53
N THR A 13 -9.80 15.20 2.77
CA THR A 13 -10.22 14.07 3.60
C THR A 13 -10.69 14.57 4.95
N VAL A 14 -11.87 14.14 5.35
CA VAL A 14 -12.50 14.51 6.62
C VAL A 14 -12.65 13.30 7.53
N ILE A 15 -12.52 13.52 8.83
CA ILE A 15 -12.75 12.54 9.88
C ILE A 15 -13.92 13.04 10.72
N ASP A 16 -14.97 12.23 10.83
CA ASP A 16 -16.08 12.53 11.72
C ASP A 16 -15.67 12.28 13.17
N THR A 17 -15.76 13.32 14.00
CA THR A 17 -15.49 13.23 15.44
C THR A 17 -16.73 13.68 16.21
N PRO A 18 -16.86 13.33 17.51
CA PRO A 18 -17.95 13.83 18.34
C PRO A 18 -18.03 15.37 18.42
N ALA A 19 -16.93 16.08 18.18
CA ALA A 19 -16.87 17.54 18.17
C ALA A 19 -17.16 18.16 16.80
N GLY A 20 -17.38 17.34 15.76
CA GLY A 20 -17.60 17.77 14.39
C GLY A 20 -16.61 17.14 13.40
N ALA A 21 -16.77 17.46 12.11
CA ALA A 21 -15.88 16.96 11.06
C ALA A 21 -14.52 17.68 11.10
N LEU A 22 -13.46 16.93 11.35
CA LEU A 22 -12.08 17.39 11.29
C LEU A 22 -11.55 17.22 9.85
N ARG A 23 -11.03 18.29 9.25
CA ARG A 23 -10.30 18.19 7.96
C ARG A 23 -8.89 17.69 8.22
N ALA A 24 -8.62 16.43 7.86
CA ALA A 24 -7.30 15.82 8.02
C ALA A 24 -6.39 16.05 6.82
N VAL A 25 -6.97 16.25 5.63
CA VAL A 25 -6.30 16.70 4.42
C VAL A 25 -7.20 17.77 3.80
N ASP A 26 -6.63 18.90 3.39
CA ASP A 26 -7.37 20.06 2.89
C ASP A 26 -6.77 20.53 1.56
N GLU A 27 -7.49 20.28 0.47
CA GLU A 27 -7.19 20.71 -0.91
C GLU A 27 -5.78 20.39 -1.42
N LEU A 28 -5.21 19.26 -0.99
CA LEU A 28 -3.85 18.87 -1.33
C LEU A 28 -3.70 18.53 -2.81
N SER A 29 -2.71 19.13 -3.47
CA SER A 29 -2.39 18.87 -4.88
C SER A 29 -0.89 18.65 -5.06
N PHE A 30 -0.50 17.56 -5.73
CA PHE A 30 0.88 17.26 -6.10
C PHE A 30 0.93 16.20 -7.21
N SER A 31 2.10 16.06 -7.84
CA SER A 31 2.38 15.03 -8.84
C SER A 31 3.66 14.28 -8.50
N VAL A 32 3.74 13.01 -8.87
CA VAL A 32 4.93 12.18 -8.76
C VAL A 32 5.27 11.63 -10.13
N GLU A 33 6.47 11.94 -10.61
CA GLU A 33 6.98 11.46 -11.90
C GLU A 33 7.48 10.02 -11.79
N ALA A 34 7.41 9.28 -12.90
CA ALA A 34 7.90 7.91 -12.93
C ALA A 34 9.41 7.84 -12.65
N GLY A 35 9.83 6.89 -11.82
CA GLY A 35 11.24 6.69 -11.47
C GLY A 35 11.79 7.70 -10.46
N THR A 36 10.94 8.53 -9.86
CA THR A 36 11.33 9.49 -8.82
C THR A 36 10.91 9.04 -7.43
N THR A 37 11.60 9.58 -6.42
CA THR A 37 11.21 9.42 -5.02
C THR A 37 10.62 10.74 -4.52
N PHE A 38 9.33 10.71 -4.18
CA PHE A 38 8.66 11.83 -3.55
C PHE A 38 8.57 11.61 -2.02
N ALA A 39 8.94 12.63 -1.24
CA ALA A 39 8.88 12.58 0.21
C ALA A 39 7.87 13.60 0.75
N LEU A 40 6.88 13.12 1.50
CA LEU A 40 5.92 13.97 2.22
C LEU A 40 6.37 14.12 3.69
N LEU A 41 6.83 15.32 4.05
CA LEU A 41 7.34 15.64 5.38
C LEU A 41 6.38 16.57 6.13
N GLY A 42 6.43 16.50 7.47
CA GLY A 42 5.63 17.36 8.34
C GLY A 42 5.54 16.78 9.76
N GLU A 43 5.04 17.57 10.69
CA GLU A 43 4.92 17.22 12.11
C GLU A 43 3.93 16.07 12.37
N SER A 44 4.00 15.46 13.55
CA SER A 44 3.01 14.45 13.94
C SER A 44 1.59 15.04 13.88
N GLY A 45 0.65 14.29 13.31
CA GLY A 45 -0.75 14.73 13.19
C GLY A 45 -1.07 15.66 12.02
N CYS A 46 -0.10 16.09 11.19
CA CYS A 46 -0.36 17.00 10.07
C CYS A 46 -1.05 16.38 8.83
N GLY A 47 -1.59 15.16 8.94
CA GLY A 47 -2.35 14.51 7.86
C GLY A 47 -1.56 13.58 6.93
N LYS A 48 -0.23 13.40 7.08
CA LYS A 48 0.58 12.53 6.19
C LYS A 48 0.02 11.13 5.99
N SER A 49 -0.30 10.43 7.08
CA SER A 49 -0.85 9.07 7.01
C SER A 49 -2.23 9.08 6.35
N MET A 50 -3.05 10.10 6.64
CA MET A 50 -4.37 10.25 6.01
C MET A 50 -4.26 10.52 4.52
N THR A 51 -3.29 11.32 4.08
CA THR A 51 -2.97 11.49 2.65
C THR A 51 -2.65 10.15 2.02
N ALA A 52 -1.68 9.39 2.56
CA ALA A 52 -1.26 8.11 2.00
C ALA A 52 -2.42 7.10 1.91
N LEU A 53 -3.22 6.96 2.98
CA LEU A 53 -4.38 6.08 3.01
C LEU A 53 -5.48 6.53 2.04
N SER A 54 -5.67 7.85 1.86
CA SER A 54 -6.66 8.39 0.93
C SER A 54 -6.33 8.01 -0.52
N LEU A 55 -5.05 8.03 -0.91
CA LEU A 55 -4.61 7.66 -2.27
C LEU A 55 -5.06 6.25 -2.68
N LEU A 56 -5.12 5.32 -1.72
CA LEU A 56 -5.52 3.93 -1.94
C LEU A 56 -6.93 3.61 -1.43
N ARG A 57 -7.69 4.62 -0.99
CA ARG A 57 -9.03 4.44 -0.37
C ARG A 57 -9.01 3.43 0.78
N LEU A 58 -7.97 3.46 1.61
CA LEU A 58 -7.77 2.60 2.79
C LEU A 58 -8.07 3.35 4.10
N LEU A 59 -8.98 4.32 4.03
CA LEU A 59 -9.35 5.15 5.17
C LEU A 59 -10.09 4.33 6.24
N PRO A 60 -9.91 4.67 7.53
CA PRO A 60 -10.74 4.10 8.59
C PRO A 60 -12.21 4.52 8.40
N GLU A 61 -13.15 3.79 8.98
CA GLU A 61 -14.60 4.00 8.81
C GLU A 61 -15.07 5.42 9.17
N ALA A 62 -14.46 6.03 10.19
CA ALA A 62 -14.78 7.41 10.58
C ALA A 62 -14.27 8.48 9.59
N ALA A 63 -13.52 8.09 8.56
CA ALA A 63 -12.92 9.01 7.61
C ALA A 63 -13.43 8.78 6.18
N ARG A 64 -13.59 9.86 5.44
CA ARG A 64 -13.97 9.83 4.02
C ARG A 64 -13.24 10.87 3.21
N ILE A 65 -13.01 10.55 1.94
CA ILE A 65 -12.58 11.53 0.95
C ILE A 65 -13.79 12.40 0.63
N SER A 66 -13.70 13.70 0.91
CA SER A 66 -14.80 14.65 0.70
C SER A 66 -14.73 15.34 -0.67
N ALA A 67 -13.53 15.47 -1.23
CA ALA A 67 -13.31 16.08 -2.54
C ALA A 67 -11.95 15.68 -3.13
N GLY A 68 -11.78 15.99 -4.42
CA GLY A 68 -10.52 15.85 -5.14
C GLY A 68 -10.49 14.66 -6.10
N ARG A 69 -9.31 14.47 -6.70
CA ARG A 69 -9.04 13.44 -7.70
C ARG A 69 -7.66 12.84 -7.45
N VAL A 70 -7.55 11.52 -7.64
CA VAL A 70 -6.28 10.79 -7.58
C VAL A 70 -6.17 9.96 -8.84
N ALA A 71 -5.25 10.31 -9.74
CA ALA A 71 -5.06 9.62 -11.00
C ALA A 71 -3.72 8.88 -11.06
N LEU A 72 -3.76 7.59 -11.38
CA LEU A 72 -2.57 6.77 -11.66
C LEU A 72 -2.48 6.54 -13.18
N GLU A 73 -1.42 7.02 -13.81
CA GLU A 73 -1.23 6.97 -15.26
C GLU A 73 -2.41 7.58 -16.06
N GLY A 74 -3.15 8.51 -15.45
CA GLY A 74 -4.33 9.18 -16.01
C GLY A 74 -5.68 8.53 -15.65
N GLU A 75 -5.67 7.35 -15.03
CA GLU A 75 -6.88 6.66 -14.56
C GLU A 75 -7.27 7.13 -13.16
N ASP A 76 -8.51 7.59 -13.00
CA ASP A 76 -9.01 8.12 -11.73
C ASP A 76 -9.38 6.99 -10.75
N LEU A 77 -8.56 6.83 -9.71
CA LEU A 77 -8.71 5.79 -8.69
C LEU A 77 -9.96 5.97 -7.83
N LEU A 78 -10.46 7.20 -7.68
CA LEU A 78 -11.63 7.48 -6.85
C LEU A 78 -12.93 7.12 -7.56
N ALA A 79 -12.91 7.03 -8.89
CA ALA A 79 -14.04 6.61 -9.72
C ALA A 79 -14.17 5.09 -9.89
N LEU A 80 -13.13 4.33 -9.52
CA LEU A 80 -13.12 2.87 -9.68
C LEU A 80 -14.16 2.18 -8.79
N THR A 81 -14.73 1.09 -9.28
CA THR A 81 -15.44 0.13 -8.44
C THR A 81 -14.46 -0.55 -7.47
N GLU A 82 -14.96 -1.13 -6.38
CA GLU A 82 -14.09 -1.89 -5.47
C GLU A 82 -13.45 -3.12 -6.16
N ALA A 83 -14.08 -3.67 -7.20
CA ALA A 83 -13.50 -4.77 -7.97
C ALA A 83 -12.27 -4.30 -8.76
N GLU A 84 -12.38 -3.17 -9.46
CA GLU A 84 -11.26 -2.58 -10.22
C GLU A 84 -10.15 -2.08 -9.27
N MET A 85 -10.52 -1.49 -8.14
CA MET A 85 -9.55 -1.01 -7.15
C MET A 85 -8.72 -2.16 -6.55
N ARG A 86 -9.25 -3.39 -6.50
CA ARG A 86 -8.49 -4.58 -6.07
C ARG A 86 -7.42 -5.01 -7.07
N GLU A 87 -7.53 -4.64 -8.34
CA GLU A 87 -6.46 -4.88 -9.33
C GLU A 87 -5.35 -3.83 -9.21
N VAL A 88 -5.70 -2.62 -8.77
CA VAL A 88 -4.73 -1.56 -8.48
C VAL A 88 -3.95 -1.86 -7.20
N ARG A 89 -4.63 -2.14 -6.09
CA ARG A 89 -4.01 -2.45 -4.79
C ARG A 89 -3.24 -3.77 -4.88
N GLY A 90 -1.95 -3.76 -4.52
CA GLY A 90 -1.08 -4.93 -4.54
C GLY A 90 -0.52 -5.28 -5.93
N GLY A 91 -1.24 -4.97 -7.01
CA GLY A 91 -0.79 -5.19 -8.40
C GLY A 91 -0.03 -4.03 -9.00
N ARG A 92 -0.57 -2.80 -8.91
CA ARG A 92 0.01 -1.57 -9.49
C ARG A 92 0.58 -0.62 -8.44
N ILE A 93 -0.06 -0.57 -7.27
CA ILE A 93 0.41 0.22 -6.12
C ILE A 93 0.42 -0.68 -4.88
N ALA A 94 1.54 -0.70 -4.17
CA ALA A 94 1.67 -1.36 -2.87
C ALA A 94 1.90 -0.34 -1.76
N MET A 95 1.51 -0.70 -0.54
CA MET A 95 1.72 0.11 0.66
C MET A 95 2.38 -0.73 1.74
N ILE A 96 3.41 -0.16 2.36
CA ILE A 96 3.99 -0.68 3.60
C ILE A 96 3.51 0.23 4.73
N PHE A 97 2.79 -0.34 5.68
CA PHE A 97 2.20 0.41 6.80
C PHE A 97 3.24 0.75 7.87
N GLN A 98 2.95 1.76 8.71
CA GLN A 98 3.86 2.22 9.76
C GLN A 98 4.20 1.12 10.78
N GLU A 99 3.24 0.23 11.08
CA GLU A 99 3.44 -0.97 11.90
C GLU A 99 3.33 -2.22 11.01
N PRO A 100 4.37 -2.53 10.21
CA PRO A 100 4.28 -3.56 9.16
C PRO A 100 3.97 -4.95 9.71
N SER A 101 4.39 -5.23 10.96
CA SER A 101 4.12 -6.50 11.64
C SER A 101 2.62 -6.77 11.83
N THR A 102 1.77 -5.74 11.92
CA THR A 102 0.31 -5.89 12.05
C THR A 102 -0.35 -6.33 10.75
N SER A 103 0.33 -6.15 9.61
CA SER A 103 -0.16 -6.55 8.30
C SER A 103 0.11 -8.03 7.98
N LEU A 104 0.95 -8.70 8.79
CA LEU A 104 1.25 -10.11 8.65
C LEU A 104 0.26 -10.95 9.46
N ASN A 105 -0.31 -11.98 8.82
CA ASN A 105 -1.13 -12.95 9.51
C ASN A 105 -0.23 -13.94 10.28
N PRO A 106 -0.28 -13.96 11.63
CA PRO A 106 0.65 -14.74 12.44
C PRO A 106 0.43 -16.25 12.35
N VAL A 107 -0.71 -16.71 11.84
CA VAL A 107 -1.02 -18.14 11.68
C VAL A 107 -0.72 -18.67 10.28
N LEU A 108 -0.25 -17.81 9.37
CA LEU A 108 0.17 -18.20 8.03
C LEU A 108 1.68 -18.14 7.91
N THR A 109 2.26 -19.07 7.15
CA THR A 109 3.69 -19.02 6.84
C THR A 109 4.02 -17.81 5.97
N VAL A 110 5.29 -17.41 5.95
CA VAL A 110 5.82 -16.37 5.06
C VAL A 110 5.48 -16.72 3.60
N TYR A 111 5.68 -17.98 3.20
CA TYR A 111 5.32 -18.43 1.86
C TYR A 111 3.83 -18.27 1.56
N THR A 112 2.95 -18.67 2.46
CA THR A 112 1.50 -18.63 2.21
C THR A 112 1.03 -17.21 1.88
N GLN A 113 1.53 -16.22 2.62
CA GLN A 113 1.15 -14.82 2.43
C GLN A 113 1.71 -14.24 1.13
N ILE A 114 2.98 -14.54 0.80
CA ILE A 114 3.58 -14.11 -0.47
C ILE A 114 2.89 -14.80 -1.65
N ALA A 115 2.63 -16.10 -1.54
CA ALA A 115 2.02 -16.89 -2.60
C ALA A 115 0.60 -16.44 -2.94
N GLU A 116 -0.19 -16.02 -1.95
CA GLU A 116 -1.53 -15.46 -2.17
C GLU A 116 -1.47 -14.21 -3.08
N VAL A 117 -0.53 -13.30 -2.79
CA VAL A 117 -0.32 -12.07 -3.59
C VAL A 117 0.19 -12.43 -5.00
N LEU A 118 1.13 -13.37 -5.11
CA LEU A 118 1.67 -13.82 -6.40
C LEU A 118 0.63 -14.53 -7.27
N ASP A 119 -0.26 -15.33 -6.69
CA ASP A 119 -1.37 -15.95 -7.41
C ASP A 119 -2.33 -14.87 -7.91
N ARG A 120 -2.75 -13.98 -7.01
CA ARG A 120 -3.73 -12.94 -7.30
C ARG A 120 -3.29 -12.00 -8.43
N HIS A 121 -2.06 -11.51 -8.37
CA HIS A 121 -1.61 -10.43 -9.26
C HIS A 121 -0.66 -10.88 -10.37
N ALA A 122 -0.10 -12.08 -10.29
CA ALA A 122 0.81 -12.62 -11.31
C ALA A 122 0.39 -14.01 -11.85
N GLY A 123 -0.69 -14.61 -11.33
CA GLY A 123 -1.15 -15.93 -11.73
C GLY A 123 -0.17 -17.06 -11.42
N LEU A 124 0.85 -16.81 -10.58
CA LEU A 124 1.90 -17.77 -10.28
C LEU A 124 1.44 -18.75 -9.19
N ARG A 125 1.62 -20.05 -9.44
CA ARG A 125 1.23 -21.11 -8.50
C ARG A 125 2.30 -22.19 -8.35
N GLY A 126 2.20 -22.96 -7.27
CA GLY A 126 3.03 -24.14 -7.00
C GLY A 126 4.52 -23.83 -7.02
N ARG A 127 5.30 -24.58 -7.82
CA ARG A 127 6.76 -24.44 -7.87
C ARG A 127 7.21 -23.06 -8.34
N GLN A 128 6.50 -22.46 -9.30
CA GLN A 128 6.84 -21.13 -9.82
C GLN A 128 6.63 -20.05 -8.77
N ALA A 129 5.51 -20.10 -8.03
CA ALA A 129 5.26 -19.18 -6.92
C ALA A 129 6.30 -19.32 -5.81
N ARG A 130 6.67 -20.56 -5.46
CA ARG A 130 7.68 -20.83 -4.43
C ARG A 130 9.04 -20.27 -4.81
N GLN A 131 9.49 -20.54 -6.05
CA GLN A 131 10.75 -20.00 -6.56
C GLN A 131 10.73 -18.47 -6.54
N LYS A 132 9.64 -17.86 -7.01
CA LYS A 132 9.52 -16.41 -7.02
C LYS A 132 9.51 -15.81 -5.61
N ALA A 133 8.85 -16.47 -4.66
CA ALA A 133 8.84 -16.04 -3.26
C ALA A 133 10.26 -16.09 -2.65
N ALA A 134 11.03 -17.14 -2.93
CA ALA A 134 12.41 -17.24 -2.48
C ALA A 134 13.29 -16.14 -3.08
N GLU A 135 13.14 -15.83 -4.37
CA GLU A 135 13.81 -14.72 -5.05
C GLU A 135 13.49 -13.37 -4.39
N LEU A 136 12.22 -13.12 -4.05
CA LEU A 136 11.79 -11.88 -3.40
C LEU A 136 12.41 -11.73 -2.01
N LEU A 137 12.44 -12.79 -1.21
CA LEU A 137 13.12 -12.77 0.09
C LEU A 137 14.62 -12.50 -0.06
N ALA A 138 15.27 -13.16 -1.02
CA ALA A 138 16.70 -12.94 -1.29
C ALA A 138 16.98 -11.49 -1.74
N ALA A 139 16.11 -10.90 -2.56
CA ALA A 139 16.25 -9.54 -3.06
C ALA A 139 16.20 -8.47 -1.95
N VAL A 140 15.51 -8.74 -0.85
CA VAL A 140 15.47 -7.85 0.34
C VAL A 140 16.54 -8.21 1.38
N GLY A 141 17.50 -9.08 1.04
CA GLY A 141 18.63 -9.43 1.91
C GLY A 141 18.33 -10.49 2.96
N LEU A 142 17.18 -11.19 2.87
CA LEU A 142 16.89 -12.33 3.74
C LEU A 142 17.66 -13.56 3.22
N GLY A 143 18.82 -13.85 3.82
CA GLY A 143 19.53 -15.13 3.67
C GLY A 143 18.66 -16.38 3.93
N ASP A 144 19.12 -17.58 3.59
CA ASP A 144 18.35 -18.83 3.75
C ASP A 144 16.88 -18.74 3.28
N ALA A 145 16.61 -18.01 2.19
CA ALA A 145 15.26 -17.67 1.75
C ALA A 145 14.32 -18.89 1.69
N GLU A 146 14.79 -20.02 1.17
CA GLU A 146 14.04 -21.27 1.10
C GLU A 146 13.60 -21.80 2.47
N ARG A 147 14.47 -21.67 3.49
CA ARG A 147 14.16 -22.06 4.87
C ARG A 147 13.12 -21.11 5.45
N ARG A 148 13.30 -19.80 5.23
CA ARG A 148 12.44 -18.73 5.77
C ARG A 148 11.03 -18.74 5.20
N LEU A 149 10.84 -19.25 3.98
CA LEU A 149 9.51 -19.47 3.41
C LEU A 149 8.61 -20.34 4.30
N GLY A 150 9.17 -21.30 5.03
CA GLY A 150 8.41 -22.17 5.94
C GLY A 150 8.22 -21.59 7.34
N GLU A 151 8.81 -20.44 7.66
CA GLU A 151 8.68 -19.79 8.96
C GLU A 151 7.35 -19.02 9.06
N PHE A 152 6.93 -18.77 10.28
CA PHE A 152 5.82 -17.89 10.61
C PHE A 152 6.35 -16.49 10.99
N PRO A 153 5.54 -15.42 10.86
CA PRO A 153 5.96 -14.06 11.18
C PRO A 153 6.61 -13.92 12.57
N PHE A 154 6.09 -14.59 13.60
CA PHE A 154 6.62 -14.50 14.97
C PHE A 154 8.03 -15.10 15.12
N GLN A 155 8.51 -15.88 14.15
CA GLN A 155 9.87 -16.43 14.13
C GLN A 155 10.89 -15.48 13.49
N LEU A 156 10.42 -14.40 12.84
CA LEU A 156 11.28 -13.39 12.20
C LEU A 156 11.65 -12.29 13.20
N SER A 157 12.86 -11.75 13.07
CA SER A 157 13.28 -10.56 13.83
C SER A 157 12.50 -9.32 13.39
N GLY A 158 12.52 -8.25 14.20
CA GLY A 158 11.80 -7.01 13.88
C GLY A 158 12.16 -6.40 12.53
N GLY A 159 13.45 -6.40 12.16
CA GLY A 159 13.89 -5.89 10.85
C GLY A 159 13.69 -6.86 9.67
N MET A 160 13.27 -8.10 9.94
CA MET A 160 12.94 -9.10 8.92
C MET A 160 11.43 -9.13 8.61
N LYS A 161 10.59 -8.59 9.48
CA LYS A 161 9.14 -8.44 9.28
C LYS A 161 8.87 -7.20 8.47
#